data_AF-A0A238BWF2-F1
#
_entry.id   AF-A0A238BWF2-F1
#
_cell.length_a   1.000
_cell.length_b   1.000
_cell.length_c   1.000
_cell.angle_alpha   90.00
_cell.angle_beta   90.00
_cell.angle_gamma   90.00
#
_symmetry.space_group_name_H-M   'P 1'
#
loop_
_entity.id
_entity.type
_entity.pdbx_description
1 polymer ?
#
loop_
_entity_poly.entity_id
_entity_poly.type
_entity_poly.pdbx_seq_one_letter_code
_entity_poly.pdbx_strand_id
1 'polypeptide(L)'
;MEEVIVYIFRTMSLLLKTDPFLYEGAFPAFDKPSVIGEMCVTKQRDVLPGRSRAKYLHEKAVGQKCNLDLSIGYQQFEGKDVLHNEKLDVLLKWIFIHSEAGSSLNKVCHKADFICWRGTLTRIACSPYECRDGWRLAVVRYKSVIFLCEFPTDEKILQLKSMSDRDKLMTYWGFKFEQYITSDSLSGEPNRNEPVTNLEEFDVVVKARLGGRKGFRILYSGETDCIDAAEDEYVELKTQRKELTNDFWRYKAMKWWVQSFLIGIQNIIIGFRDNNGIVTHIERLKVSQLAKKARQWSANVTFNFLVAMLNCLKELLEISPDLIYYVLEFDPSKRCITFQVSPSNSAFNFLPNWFLVHFDNANS
;
A
#
# COMPACT_ATOMS: atom_id res chain seq x y z
N MET A 1 42.76 -0.08 3.31
CA MET A 1 41.50 0.59 3.70
C MET A 1 40.38 0.35 2.69
N GLU A 2 40.66 0.34 1.37
CA GLU A 2 39.67 -0.01 0.35
C GLU A 2 39.24 -1.49 0.40
N GLU A 3 40.13 -2.44 0.74
CA GLU A 3 39.76 -3.86 0.85
C GLU A 3 38.82 -4.19 2.03
N VAL A 4 38.88 -3.41 3.13
CA VAL A 4 37.99 -3.59 4.29
C VAL A 4 36.59 -3.05 3.98
N ILE A 5 36.51 -1.99 3.17
CA ILE A 5 35.24 -1.43 2.70
C ILE A 5 34.55 -2.43 1.76
N VAL A 6 35.28 -3.06 0.83
CA VAL A 6 34.74 -4.07 -0.10
C VAL A 6 34.24 -5.34 0.61
N TYR A 7 34.85 -5.73 1.74
CA TYR A 7 34.40 -6.91 2.49
C TYR A 7 33.09 -6.68 3.27
N ILE A 8 32.78 -5.44 3.64
CA ILE A 8 31.51 -5.07 4.31
C ILE A 8 30.33 -5.07 3.33
N PHE A 9 30.58 -4.98 2.01
CA PHE A 9 29.53 -4.90 0.97
C PHE A 9 28.85 -6.23 0.60
N ARG A 10 29.17 -7.37 1.26
CA ARG A 10 28.61 -8.69 0.90
C ARG A 10 27.91 -9.47 2.01
N THR A 11 27.84 -8.94 3.23
CA THR A 11 27.22 -9.67 4.34
C THR A 11 25.84 -9.10 4.66
N MET A 12 24.79 -9.89 4.40
CA MET A 12 23.44 -9.58 4.88
C MET A 12 23.47 -9.44 6.40
N SER A 13 23.14 -8.24 6.88
CA SER A 13 23.15 -7.91 8.31
C SER A 13 21.74 -8.03 8.88
N LEU A 14 21.61 -8.58 10.08
CA LEU A 14 20.32 -8.62 10.78
C LEU A 14 19.91 -7.19 11.14
N LEU A 15 18.72 -6.76 10.71
CA LEU A 15 18.15 -5.48 11.11
C LEU A 15 17.23 -5.64 12.31
N LEU A 16 16.25 -6.54 12.22
CA LEU A 16 15.18 -6.65 13.21
C LEU A 16 14.59 -8.06 13.24
N LYS A 17 14.21 -8.53 14.42
CA LYS A 17 13.41 -9.77 14.59
C LYS A 17 11.92 -9.43 14.51
N THR A 18 11.12 -10.30 13.92
CA THR A 18 9.68 -10.06 13.72
C THR A 18 8.80 -10.87 14.66
N ASP A 19 9.35 -11.47 15.72
CA ASP A 19 8.51 -12.26 16.64
C ASP A 19 7.47 -11.36 17.36
N PRO A 20 6.16 -11.67 17.29
CA PRO A 20 5.10 -10.89 17.93
C PRO A 20 5.33 -10.56 19.41
N PHE A 21 5.94 -11.48 20.17
CA PHE A 21 6.15 -11.31 21.62
C PHE A 21 7.03 -10.11 21.97
N LEU A 22 7.85 -9.64 21.02
CA LEU A 22 8.71 -8.47 21.20
C LEU A 22 7.95 -7.14 21.16
N TYR A 23 6.65 -7.16 20.79
CA TYR A 23 5.89 -5.96 20.42
C TYR A 23 4.51 -5.85 21.11
N GLU A 24 4.27 -6.61 22.19
CA GLU A 24 2.96 -6.73 22.88
C GLU A 24 2.53 -5.50 23.72
N GLY A 25 3.28 -4.39 23.65
CA GLY A 25 3.00 -3.17 24.41
C GLY A 25 1.66 -2.49 24.09
N ALA A 26 1.39 -1.35 24.72
CA ALA A 26 0.23 -0.52 24.39
C ALA A 26 0.27 -0.06 22.92
N PHE A 27 -0.90 0.20 22.33
CA PHE A 27 -0.97 0.74 20.97
C PHE A 27 -0.21 2.08 20.92
N PRO A 28 0.73 2.27 19.99
CA PRO A 28 1.50 3.51 19.94
C PRO A 28 0.62 4.65 19.45
N ALA A 29 0.89 5.88 19.89
CA ALA A 29 0.13 7.04 19.43
C ALA A 29 0.20 7.17 17.90
N PHE A 30 -0.97 7.15 17.26
CA PHE A 30 -1.13 7.35 15.83
C PHE A 30 -2.19 8.42 15.61
N ASP A 31 -1.77 9.56 15.05
CA ASP A 31 -2.68 10.66 14.74
C ASP A 31 -3.63 10.22 13.62
N LYS A 32 -4.88 10.71 13.63
CA LYS A 32 -5.82 10.49 12.52
C LYS A 32 -5.15 10.94 11.21
N PRO A 33 -5.06 10.07 10.17
CA PRO A 33 -4.50 10.44 8.89
C PRO A 33 -5.21 11.68 8.33
N SER A 34 -4.42 12.66 7.89
CA SER A 34 -4.92 13.88 7.27
C SER A 34 -4.72 13.79 5.77
N VAL A 35 -5.81 13.86 5.01
CA VAL A 35 -5.74 13.96 3.55
C VAL A 35 -5.11 15.30 3.18
N ILE A 36 -4.10 15.25 2.30
CA ILE A 36 -3.40 16.45 1.79
C ILE A 36 -3.49 16.56 0.28
N GLY A 37 -3.97 15.52 -0.39
CA GLY A 37 -4.21 15.53 -1.82
C GLY A 37 -4.98 14.31 -2.25
N GLU A 38 -5.59 14.44 -3.42
CA GLU A 38 -6.28 13.38 -4.13
C GLU A 38 -5.77 13.44 -5.56
N MET A 39 -5.62 12.29 -6.20
CA MET A 39 -5.18 12.22 -7.58
C MET A 39 -5.85 11.09 -8.32
N CYS A 40 -6.08 11.31 -9.60
CA CYS A 40 -6.42 10.28 -10.55
C CYS A 40 -5.19 9.93 -11.38
N VAL A 41 -4.95 8.64 -11.57
CA VAL A 41 -3.91 8.13 -12.45
C VAL A 41 -4.56 7.68 -13.75
N THR A 42 -4.10 8.21 -14.89
CA THR A 42 -4.66 7.86 -16.21
C THR A 42 -4.14 6.51 -16.70
N LYS A 43 -4.71 5.97 -17.78
CA LYS A 43 -4.18 4.79 -18.47
C LYS A 43 -2.71 4.96 -18.91
N GLN A 44 -2.29 6.19 -19.22
CA GLN A 44 -0.92 6.55 -19.57
C GLN A 44 -0.02 6.78 -18.35
N ARG A 45 -0.55 6.58 -17.14
CA ARG A 45 0.14 6.76 -15.86
C ARG A 45 0.53 8.22 -15.59
N ASP A 46 -0.25 9.16 -16.12
CA ASP A 46 -0.19 10.58 -15.79
C ASP A 46 -1.00 10.86 -14.54
N VAL A 47 -0.56 11.86 -13.77
CA VAL A 47 -1.17 12.26 -12.51
C VAL A 47 -2.03 13.50 -12.74
N LEU A 48 -3.33 13.37 -12.48
CA LEU A 48 -4.30 14.46 -12.52
C LEU A 48 -4.76 14.78 -11.09
N PRO A 49 -4.53 15.99 -10.56
CA PRO A 49 -5.02 16.36 -9.24
C PRO A 49 -6.56 16.33 -9.15
N GLY A 50 -7.06 15.94 -7.97
CA GLY A 50 -8.50 15.94 -7.64
C GLY A 50 -9.20 14.62 -7.92
N ARG A 51 -10.53 14.69 -8.09
CA ARG A 51 -11.46 13.55 -8.12
C ARG A 51 -12.10 13.29 -9.48
N SER A 52 -11.49 13.77 -10.57
CA SER A 52 -12.12 13.74 -11.90
C SER A 52 -12.49 12.34 -12.39
N ARG A 53 -11.85 11.30 -11.84
CA ARG A 53 -12.12 9.88 -12.11
C ARG A 53 -12.43 9.07 -10.85
N ALA A 54 -12.74 9.73 -9.74
CA ALA A 54 -13.16 9.05 -8.52
C ALA A 54 -14.49 8.33 -8.77
N LYS A 55 -14.58 7.10 -8.29
CA LYS A 55 -15.81 6.30 -8.35
C LYS A 55 -16.64 6.52 -7.09
N TYR A 56 -17.96 6.46 -7.23
CA TYR A 56 -18.89 6.64 -6.11
C TYR A 56 -19.60 5.33 -5.78
N LEU A 57 -19.76 5.04 -4.50
CA LEU A 57 -20.42 3.84 -4.03
C LEU A 57 -21.89 3.83 -4.46
N HIS A 58 -22.32 2.76 -5.11
CA HIS A 58 -23.72 2.50 -5.39
C HIS A 58 -24.42 1.93 -4.14
N GLU A 59 -24.74 2.83 -3.21
CA GLU A 59 -25.24 2.49 -1.86
C GLU A 59 -26.48 1.59 -1.87
N LYS A 60 -27.33 1.70 -2.90
CA LYS A 60 -28.55 0.86 -3.03
C LYS A 60 -28.25 -0.64 -3.10
N ALA A 61 -27.04 -1.05 -3.50
CA ALA A 61 -26.65 -2.45 -3.53
C ALA A 61 -26.27 -3.01 -2.14
N VAL A 62 -25.95 -2.15 -1.19
CA VAL A 62 -25.47 -2.57 0.14
C VAL A 62 -26.64 -3.13 0.97
N GLY A 63 -26.42 -4.28 1.63
CA GLY A 63 -27.45 -4.96 2.41
C GLY A 63 -28.45 -5.76 1.58
N GLN A 64 -28.28 -5.81 0.25
CA GLN A 64 -29.16 -6.54 -0.66
C GLN A 64 -28.65 -7.95 -0.95
N LYS A 65 -29.58 -8.87 -1.21
CA LYS A 65 -29.28 -10.11 -1.92
C LYS A 65 -29.12 -9.81 -3.41
N CYS A 66 -28.22 -10.51 -4.07
CA CYS A 66 -27.94 -10.30 -5.48
C CYS A 66 -27.49 -11.60 -6.17
N ASN A 67 -27.31 -11.54 -7.48
CA ASN A 67 -26.79 -12.63 -8.30
C ASN A 67 -25.82 -12.04 -9.33
N LEU A 68 -24.69 -11.51 -8.86
CA LEU A 68 -23.70 -10.84 -9.71
C LEU A 68 -22.60 -11.82 -10.09
N ASP A 69 -22.41 -12.08 -11.38
CA ASP A 69 -21.36 -12.97 -11.88
C ASP A 69 -20.07 -12.19 -12.12
N LEU A 70 -19.09 -12.40 -11.25
CA LEU A 70 -17.79 -11.74 -11.32
C LEU A 70 -16.94 -12.19 -12.51
N SER A 71 -17.32 -13.23 -13.24
CA SER A 71 -16.56 -13.74 -14.39
C SER A 71 -16.93 -13.05 -15.71
N ILE A 72 -18.02 -12.28 -15.75
CA ILE A 72 -18.48 -11.57 -16.96
C ILE A 72 -17.47 -10.52 -17.39
N GLY A 73 -16.92 -10.67 -18.59
CA GLY A 73 -15.98 -9.72 -19.19
C GLY A 73 -14.51 -10.09 -19.00
N TYR A 74 -14.21 -11.25 -18.39
CA TYR A 74 -12.82 -11.65 -18.08
C TYR A 74 -11.92 -11.74 -19.32
N GLN A 75 -12.44 -12.22 -20.44
CA GLN A 75 -11.67 -12.34 -21.68
C GLN A 75 -11.34 -10.99 -22.33
N GLN A 76 -12.05 -9.92 -21.94
CA GLN A 76 -11.86 -8.55 -22.40
C GLN A 76 -11.09 -7.69 -21.38
N PHE A 77 -10.58 -8.29 -20.29
CA PHE A 77 -9.92 -7.55 -19.22
C PHE A 77 -8.62 -6.89 -19.71
N GLU A 78 -8.55 -5.56 -19.60
CA GLU A 78 -7.35 -4.78 -19.86
C GLU A 78 -6.59 -4.54 -18.55
N GLY A 79 -5.67 -5.45 -18.24
CA GLY A 79 -4.89 -5.43 -17.00
C GLY A 79 -3.53 -4.75 -17.12
N LYS A 80 -3.04 -4.21 -16.00
CA LYS A 80 -1.63 -3.85 -15.81
C LYS A 80 -0.71 -5.06 -15.98
N ASP A 81 0.50 -4.83 -16.48
CA ASP A 81 1.57 -5.83 -16.41
C ASP A 81 1.99 -6.04 -14.95
N VAL A 82 1.62 -7.19 -14.38
CA VAL A 82 1.90 -7.55 -12.98
C VAL A 82 3.39 -7.70 -12.68
N LEU A 83 4.25 -7.84 -13.69
CA LEU A 83 5.70 -7.92 -13.53
C LEU A 83 6.38 -6.55 -13.63
N HIS A 84 5.68 -5.53 -14.13
CA HIS A 84 6.19 -4.18 -14.20
C HIS A 84 6.08 -3.51 -12.84
N ASN A 85 7.22 -3.12 -12.27
CA ASN A 85 7.26 -2.35 -11.02
C ASN A 85 7.38 -0.85 -11.32
N GLU A 86 6.29 -0.12 -11.12
CA GLU A 86 6.20 1.34 -11.26
C GLU A 86 6.87 2.09 -10.10
N LYS A 87 7.41 1.36 -9.11
CA LYS A 87 8.16 1.91 -7.97
C LYS A 87 7.35 3.00 -7.28
N LEU A 88 7.95 4.18 -7.05
CA LEU A 88 7.26 5.35 -6.50
C LEU A 88 6.87 6.36 -7.58
N ASP A 89 6.97 6.03 -8.88
CA ASP A 89 6.96 7.02 -9.97
C ASP A 89 5.74 7.93 -9.94
N VAL A 90 4.55 7.38 -9.72
CA VAL A 90 3.28 8.14 -9.60
C VAL A 90 3.31 9.08 -8.39
N LEU A 91 3.76 8.62 -7.22
CA LEU A 91 3.86 9.46 -6.02
C LEU A 91 4.93 10.55 -6.17
N LEU A 92 6.05 10.25 -6.85
CA LEU A 92 7.09 11.24 -7.15
C LEU A 92 6.57 12.29 -8.14
N LYS A 93 5.78 11.90 -9.16
CA LYS A 93 5.10 12.83 -10.06
C LYS A 93 4.13 13.74 -9.30
N TRP A 94 3.37 13.18 -8.34
CA TRP A 94 2.50 13.97 -7.48
C TRP A 94 3.31 15.01 -6.68
N ILE A 95 4.42 14.62 -6.04
CA ILE A 95 5.30 15.54 -5.32
C ILE A 95 5.82 16.65 -6.25
N PHE A 96 6.22 16.30 -7.46
CA PHE A 96 6.72 17.25 -8.46
C PHE A 96 5.66 18.24 -8.96
N ILE A 97 4.41 17.79 -9.16
CA ILE A 97 3.33 18.70 -9.59
C ILE A 97 2.97 19.69 -8.47
N HIS A 98 3.17 19.30 -7.21
CA HIS A 98 2.91 20.14 -6.04
C HIS A 98 4.14 20.92 -5.55
N SER A 99 5.27 20.87 -6.27
CA SER A 99 6.44 21.67 -5.94
C SER A 99 6.42 23.01 -6.66
N GLU A 100 6.30 24.09 -5.90
CA GLU A 100 6.54 25.45 -6.41
C GLU A 100 8.03 25.62 -6.72
N ALA A 101 8.37 26.48 -7.69
CA ALA A 101 9.75 26.81 -8.03
C ALA A 101 10.56 27.23 -6.79
N GLY A 102 11.73 26.62 -6.58
CA GLY A 102 12.59 26.89 -5.43
C GLY A 102 12.12 26.28 -4.09
N SER A 103 11.03 25.51 -4.07
CA SER A 103 10.62 24.81 -2.84
C SER A 103 11.54 23.64 -2.54
N SER A 104 12.03 23.57 -1.29
CA SER A 104 12.80 22.42 -0.83
C SER A 104 11.93 21.17 -0.76
N LEU A 105 12.54 20.00 -1.00
CA LEU A 105 11.85 18.70 -0.91
C LEU A 105 11.13 18.53 0.43
N ASN A 106 11.78 18.90 1.53
CA ASN A 106 11.21 18.82 2.87
C ASN A 106 9.93 19.66 3.01
N LYS A 107 9.86 20.86 2.41
CA LYS A 107 8.66 21.72 2.42
C LYS A 107 7.52 21.05 1.66
N VAL A 108 7.78 20.61 0.43
CA VAL A 108 6.77 19.99 -0.45
C VAL A 108 6.21 18.71 0.17
N CYS A 109 7.08 17.91 0.80
CA CYS A 109 6.69 16.70 1.49
C CYS A 109 6.14 16.93 2.90
N HIS A 110 5.68 18.16 3.22
CA HIS A 110 5.09 18.52 4.51
C HIS A 110 5.94 18.14 5.74
N LYS A 111 7.26 18.24 5.59
CA LYS A 111 8.26 17.87 6.59
C LYS A 111 8.20 16.39 6.99
N ALA A 112 7.70 15.51 6.12
CA ALA A 112 7.70 14.08 6.38
C ALA A 112 9.11 13.55 6.60
N ASP A 113 9.24 12.62 7.53
CA ASP A 113 10.44 11.81 7.72
C ASP A 113 10.47 10.68 6.69
N PHE A 114 9.31 10.10 6.37
CA PHE A 114 9.16 8.95 5.48
C PHE A 114 8.16 9.18 4.34
N ILE A 115 8.47 8.65 3.16
CA ILE A 115 7.61 8.63 1.96
C ILE A 115 7.54 7.22 1.38
N CYS A 116 6.33 6.72 1.17
CA CYS A 116 6.11 5.40 0.56
C CYS A 116 4.66 5.22 0.09
N TRP A 117 4.36 4.06 -0.49
CA TRP A 117 2.97 3.61 -0.66
C TRP A 117 2.40 3.08 0.66
N ARG A 118 1.09 3.26 0.85
CA ARG A 118 0.30 2.65 1.94
C ARG A 118 0.48 1.13 1.99
N GLY A 119 0.59 0.50 0.81
CA GLY A 119 0.87 -0.94 0.69
C GLY A 119 2.16 -1.34 1.42
N THR A 120 3.23 -0.56 1.28
CA THR A 120 4.52 -0.80 1.95
C THR A 120 4.38 -0.77 3.48
N LEU A 121 3.68 0.23 4.03
CA LEU A 121 3.41 0.29 5.47
C LEU A 121 2.57 -0.92 5.94
N THR A 122 1.59 -1.33 5.13
CA THR A 122 0.77 -2.52 5.40
C THR A 122 1.64 -3.78 5.48
N ARG A 123 2.55 -3.98 4.51
CA ARG A 123 3.46 -5.13 4.47
C ARG A 123 4.36 -5.16 5.71
N ILE A 124 4.97 -4.03 6.06
CA ILE A 124 5.81 -3.92 7.25
C ILE A 124 4.99 -4.24 8.52
N ALA A 125 3.89 -3.52 8.77
CA ALA A 125 3.10 -3.67 9.98
C ALA A 125 2.53 -5.10 10.17
N CYS A 126 2.23 -5.81 9.08
CA CYS A 126 1.73 -7.19 9.12
C CYS A 126 2.83 -8.25 9.35
N SER A 127 4.11 -7.89 9.22
CA SER A 127 5.23 -8.84 9.22
C SER A 127 5.30 -9.76 10.46
N PRO A 128 4.95 -9.31 11.69
CA PRO A 128 5.01 -10.20 12.85
C PRO A 128 4.12 -11.44 12.75
N TYR A 129 3.02 -11.34 12.01
CA TYR A 129 2.05 -12.42 11.82
C TYR A 129 2.11 -13.04 10.42
N GLU A 130 2.97 -12.54 9.53
CA GLU A 130 3.15 -13.07 8.19
C GLU A 130 4.05 -14.30 8.22
N CYS A 131 3.57 -15.40 7.64
CA CYS A 131 4.26 -16.69 7.67
C CYS A 131 4.48 -17.29 6.27
N ARG A 132 4.04 -16.61 5.21
CA ARG A 132 4.12 -17.10 3.83
C ARG A 132 4.86 -16.13 2.94
N ASP A 133 4.42 -14.87 2.93
CA ASP A 133 4.86 -13.92 1.93
C ASP A 133 5.96 -13.03 2.50
N GLY A 134 7.21 -13.28 2.11
CA GLY A 134 8.32 -12.35 2.32
C GLY A 134 8.16 -11.05 1.52
N TRP A 135 9.01 -10.07 1.78
CA TRP A 135 9.05 -8.83 1.00
C TRP A 135 10.47 -8.32 0.84
N ARG A 136 10.68 -7.49 -0.18
CA ARG A 136 11.95 -6.81 -0.46
C ARG A 136 11.67 -5.30 -0.59
N LEU A 137 12.38 -4.48 0.17
CA LEU A 137 12.26 -3.02 0.12
C LEU A 137 13.61 -2.39 -0.19
N ALA A 138 13.67 -1.44 -1.11
CA ALA A 138 14.77 -0.50 -1.20
C ALA A 138 14.45 0.75 -0.38
N VAL A 139 15.42 1.25 0.39
CA VAL A 139 15.29 2.47 1.17
C VAL A 139 16.46 3.41 0.90
N VAL A 140 16.18 4.72 0.88
CA VAL A 140 17.19 5.76 0.64
C VAL A 140 16.83 7.03 1.36
N ARG A 141 17.84 7.76 1.85
CA ARG A 141 17.69 9.13 2.34
C ARG A 141 18.13 10.11 1.26
N TYR A 142 17.29 11.10 0.98
CA TYR A 142 17.61 12.21 0.08
C TYR A 142 17.03 13.51 0.63
N LYS A 143 17.88 14.53 0.83
CA LYS A 143 17.54 15.83 1.41
C LYS A 143 16.68 15.74 2.68
N SER A 144 17.13 14.89 3.61
CA SER A 144 16.50 14.63 4.92
C SER A 144 15.14 13.91 4.87
N VAL A 145 14.75 13.35 3.73
CA VAL A 145 13.53 12.55 3.58
C VAL A 145 13.91 11.11 3.24
N ILE A 146 13.28 10.14 3.89
CA ILE A 146 13.51 8.71 3.66
C ILE A 146 12.43 8.15 2.75
N PHE A 147 12.80 7.58 1.61
CA PHE A 147 11.90 6.94 0.67
C PHE A 147 11.96 5.43 0.84
N LEU A 148 10.80 4.75 0.88
CA LEU A 148 10.71 3.29 0.91
C LEU A 148 9.97 2.82 -0.35
N CYS A 149 10.61 1.95 -1.12
CA CYS A 149 10.06 1.39 -2.35
C CYS A 149 10.06 -0.13 -2.29
N GLU A 150 8.91 -0.75 -2.50
CA GLU A 150 8.81 -2.21 -2.57
C GLU A 150 9.25 -2.74 -3.93
N PHE A 151 9.90 -3.90 -3.89
CA PHE A 151 10.30 -4.68 -5.05
C PHE A 151 9.78 -6.10 -4.91
N PRO A 152 9.39 -6.75 -6.01
CA PRO A 152 9.01 -8.15 -5.94
C PRO A 152 10.22 -9.00 -5.52
N THR A 153 9.99 -9.97 -4.63
CA THR A 153 10.98 -11.02 -4.33
C THR A 153 11.03 -12.00 -5.50
N ASP A 154 12.08 -12.81 -5.55
CA ASP A 154 12.24 -13.78 -6.64
C ASP A 154 11.13 -14.85 -6.58
N GLU A 155 10.73 -15.25 -5.37
CA GLU A 155 9.57 -16.12 -5.14
C GLU A 155 8.28 -15.46 -5.63
N LYS A 156 8.09 -14.16 -5.39
CA LYS A 156 6.90 -13.44 -5.86
C LYS A 156 6.86 -13.37 -7.38
N ILE A 157 7.99 -13.12 -8.05
CA ILE A 157 8.08 -13.13 -9.51
C ILE A 157 7.72 -14.52 -10.05
N LEU A 158 8.25 -15.58 -9.45
CA LEU A 158 7.94 -16.96 -9.85
C LEU A 158 6.44 -17.26 -9.67
N GLN A 159 5.87 -16.90 -8.52
CA GLN A 159 4.44 -17.08 -8.25
C GLN A 159 3.56 -16.37 -9.29
N LEU A 160 3.89 -15.12 -9.65
CA LEU A 160 3.15 -14.34 -10.66
C LEU A 160 3.25 -14.98 -12.04
N LYS A 161 4.44 -15.45 -12.43
CA LYS A 161 4.65 -16.16 -13.71
C LYS A 161 3.93 -17.50 -13.77
N SER A 162 3.76 -18.17 -12.64
CA SER A 162 3.09 -19.47 -12.54
C SER A 162 1.60 -19.38 -12.21
N MET A 163 0.98 -18.19 -12.23
CA MET A 163 -0.44 -18.05 -11.93
C MET A 163 -1.28 -18.85 -12.93
N SER A 164 -2.14 -19.73 -12.41
CA SER A 164 -3.12 -20.42 -13.24
C SER A 164 -4.16 -19.42 -13.77
N ASP A 165 -4.86 -19.76 -14.86
CA ASP A 165 -5.96 -18.91 -15.34
C ASP A 165 -7.08 -18.77 -14.32
N ARG A 166 -7.20 -19.75 -13.41
CA ARG A 166 -8.10 -19.67 -12.28
C ARG A 166 -7.68 -18.61 -11.27
N ASP A 167 -6.39 -18.49 -10.98
CA ASP A 167 -5.86 -17.45 -10.08
C ASP A 167 -6.04 -16.07 -10.69
N LYS A 168 -5.76 -15.92 -11.99
CA LYS A 168 -5.98 -14.67 -12.74
C LYS A 168 -7.46 -14.26 -12.73
N LEU A 169 -8.37 -15.22 -12.95
CA LEU A 169 -9.82 -14.99 -12.87
C LEU A 169 -10.24 -14.55 -11.46
N MET A 170 -9.66 -15.13 -10.40
CA MET A 170 -9.96 -14.71 -9.03
C MET A 170 -9.41 -13.31 -8.69
N THR A 171 -8.31 -12.88 -9.31
CA THR A 171 -7.84 -11.48 -9.23
C THR A 171 -8.81 -10.55 -9.94
N TYR A 172 -9.25 -10.91 -11.16
CA TYR A 172 -10.22 -10.16 -11.94
C TYR A 172 -11.54 -9.90 -11.19
N TRP A 173 -11.98 -10.88 -10.40
CA TRP A 173 -13.21 -10.78 -9.60
C TRP A 173 -13.25 -9.58 -8.65
N GLY A 174 -12.10 -9.06 -8.20
CA GLY A 174 -12.04 -7.81 -7.43
C GLY A 174 -12.51 -6.63 -8.28
N PHE A 175 -11.83 -6.38 -9.40
CA PHE A 175 -12.14 -5.29 -10.32
C PHE A 175 -13.56 -5.40 -10.90
N LYS A 176 -14.04 -6.62 -11.19
CA LYS A 176 -15.41 -6.79 -11.64
C LYS A 176 -16.43 -6.47 -10.56
N PHE A 177 -16.12 -6.77 -9.30
CA PHE A 177 -16.98 -6.40 -8.18
C PHE A 177 -17.05 -4.88 -8.05
N GLU A 178 -15.92 -4.18 -8.11
CA GLU A 178 -15.88 -2.70 -8.11
C GLU A 178 -16.77 -2.11 -9.20
N GLN A 179 -16.71 -2.62 -10.43
CA GLN A 179 -17.60 -2.19 -11.52
C GLN A 179 -19.08 -2.41 -11.20
N TYR A 180 -19.45 -3.45 -10.46
CA TYR A 180 -20.85 -3.72 -10.13
C TYR A 180 -21.44 -2.78 -9.09
N ILE A 181 -20.61 -2.23 -8.21
CA ILE A 181 -21.07 -1.49 -7.03
C ILE A 181 -20.57 -0.05 -6.99
N THR A 182 -20.03 0.45 -8.11
CA THR A 182 -19.60 1.84 -8.22
C THR A 182 -20.13 2.52 -9.48
N SER A 183 -20.24 3.85 -9.45
CA SER A 183 -20.68 4.70 -10.56
C SER A 183 -19.73 5.87 -10.79
N ASP A 184 -19.72 6.41 -12.01
CA ASP A 184 -18.94 7.61 -12.38
C ASP A 184 -19.55 8.93 -11.89
N SER A 185 -20.76 8.89 -11.35
CA SER A 185 -21.47 10.06 -10.83
C SER A 185 -22.17 9.73 -9.52
N LEU A 186 -22.37 10.76 -8.70
CA LEU A 186 -22.91 10.69 -7.32
C LEU A 186 -24.24 9.93 -7.20
N SER A 187 -25.09 9.99 -8.23
CA SER A 187 -26.41 9.34 -8.28
C SER A 187 -26.57 8.41 -9.48
N GLY A 188 -25.46 8.07 -10.13
CA GLY A 188 -25.46 7.20 -11.30
C GLY A 188 -25.73 5.74 -10.95
N GLU A 189 -26.13 4.98 -11.96
CA GLU A 189 -26.16 3.52 -11.88
C GLU A 189 -24.80 2.97 -12.39
N PRO A 190 -24.31 1.85 -11.85
CA PRO A 190 -23.06 1.23 -12.30
C PRO A 190 -23.11 0.85 -13.79
N ASN A 191 -22.10 1.28 -14.56
CA ASN A 191 -21.97 0.88 -15.97
C ASN A 191 -21.31 -0.49 -16.08
N ARG A 192 -22.10 -1.49 -16.48
CA ARG A 192 -21.69 -2.90 -16.53
C ARG A 192 -21.23 -3.37 -17.91
N ASN A 193 -21.38 -2.52 -18.92
CA ASN A 193 -21.19 -2.89 -20.32
C ASN A 193 -19.78 -2.57 -20.82
N GLU A 194 -19.03 -1.75 -20.10
CA GLU A 194 -17.66 -1.43 -20.46
C GLU A 194 -16.69 -2.56 -20.07
N PRO A 195 -15.63 -2.79 -20.86
CA PRO A 195 -14.53 -3.64 -20.46
C PRO A 195 -13.96 -3.18 -19.12
N VAL A 196 -13.74 -4.14 -18.21
CA VAL A 196 -13.07 -3.85 -16.94
C VAL A 196 -11.59 -3.60 -17.19
N THR A 197 -11.03 -2.62 -16.51
CA THR A 197 -9.60 -2.31 -16.53
C THR A 197 -9.15 -1.86 -15.14
N ASN A 198 -7.89 -2.12 -14.81
CA ASN A 198 -7.24 -1.60 -13.60
C ASN A 198 -6.06 -0.67 -13.93
N LEU A 199 -6.04 -0.10 -15.13
CA LEU A 199 -4.98 0.83 -15.56
C LEU A 199 -5.14 2.23 -14.95
N GLU A 200 -6.39 2.62 -14.68
CA GLU A 200 -6.76 3.89 -14.05
C GLU A 200 -6.96 3.69 -12.55
N GLU A 201 -6.54 4.67 -11.76
CA GLU A 201 -6.60 4.60 -10.30
C GLU A 201 -7.10 5.92 -9.71
N PHE A 202 -7.70 5.83 -8.53
CA PHE A 202 -7.97 6.97 -7.67
C PHE A 202 -7.19 6.80 -6.37
N ASP A 203 -6.30 7.74 -6.10
CA ASP A 203 -5.34 7.68 -5.01
C ASP A 203 -5.55 8.84 -4.04
N VAL A 204 -5.48 8.52 -2.75
CA VAL A 204 -5.55 9.50 -1.68
C VAL A 204 -4.17 9.64 -1.05
N VAL A 205 -3.64 10.87 -1.06
CA VAL A 205 -2.37 11.22 -0.45
C VAL A 205 -2.62 11.74 0.96
N VAL A 206 -2.03 11.06 1.94
CA VAL A 206 -2.23 11.37 3.36
C VAL A 206 -0.91 11.66 4.05
N LYS A 207 -1.02 12.44 5.13
CA LYS A 207 0.03 12.55 6.15
C LYS A 207 -0.48 12.05 7.49
N ALA A 208 0.35 11.36 8.23
CA ALA A 208 0.06 10.94 9.59
C ALA A 208 1.29 11.10 10.48
N ARG A 209 1.08 11.02 11.79
CA ARG A 209 2.16 10.94 12.78
C ARG A 209 2.04 9.64 13.57
N LEU A 210 3.13 8.91 13.70
CA LEU A 210 3.21 7.64 14.41
C LEU A 210 4.29 7.72 15.50
N GLY A 211 3.99 7.29 16.72
CA GLY A 211 4.91 7.36 17.87
C GLY A 211 4.80 8.66 18.69
N GLY A 212 3.72 9.42 18.53
CA GLY A 212 3.46 10.66 19.29
C GLY A 212 4.35 11.84 18.86
N ARG A 213 4.45 12.88 19.70
CA ARG A 213 5.09 14.17 19.34
C ARG A 213 6.55 14.07 18.87
N LYS A 214 7.30 13.09 19.37
CA LYS A 214 8.70 12.81 18.98
C LYS A 214 8.83 11.65 18.00
N GLY A 215 7.71 11.12 17.51
CA GLY A 215 7.69 10.04 16.54
C GLY A 215 7.93 10.54 15.12
N PHE A 216 7.38 9.82 14.15
CA PHE A 216 7.61 10.04 12.73
C PHE A 216 6.45 10.73 12.08
N ARG A 217 6.74 11.65 11.16
CA ARG A 217 5.79 12.12 10.16
C ARG A 217 5.95 11.28 8.92
N ILE A 218 4.85 10.71 8.45
CA ILE A 218 4.84 9.83 7.29
C ILE A 218 3.88 10.43 6.27
N LEU A 219 4.35 10.58 5.04
CA LEU A 219 3.53 10.91 3.88
C LEU A 219 3.42 9.66 3.02
N TYR A 220 2.22 9.27 2.65
CA TYR A 220 1.99 8.09 1.83
C TYR A 220 0.72 8.24 1.01
N SER A 221 0.66 7.51 -0.09
CA SER A 221 -0.55 7.42 -0.91
C SER A 221 -1.09 6.00 -0.92
N GLY A 222 -2.38 5.86 -1.11
CA GLY A 222 -3.01 4.56 -1.38
C GLY A 222 -4.18 4.71 -2.32
N GLU A 223 -4.25 3.79 -3.28
CA GLU A 223 -5.44 3.54 -4.08
C GLU A 223 -6.66 3.36 -3.17
N THR A 224 -7.75 3.99 -3.57
CA THR A 224 -9.04 4.06 -2.88
C THR A 224 -10.14 3.71 -3.87
N ASP A 225 -10.89 2.66 -3.56
CA ASP A 225 -11.80 2.05 -4.53
C ASP A 225 -13.00 2.96 -4.88
N CYS A 226 -13.59 3.63 -3.89
CA CYS A 226 -14.68 4.59 -4.12
C CYS A 226 -14.94 5.54 -2.95
N ILE A 227 -15.88 6.47 -3.15
CA ILE A 227 -16.37 7.43 -2.17
C ILE A 227 -17.85 7.16 -1.88
N ASP A 228 -18.24 7.05 -0.60
CA ASP A 228 -19.63 7.16 -0.17
C ASP A 228 -20.04 8.63 -0.21
N ALA A 229 -20.83 8.99 -1.22
CA ALA A 229 -21.24 10.35 -1.50
C ALA A 229 -22.05 11.01 -0.37
N ALA A 230 -22.75 10.22 0.44
CA ALA A 230 -23.60 10.75 1.51
C ALA A 230 -22.77 11.31 2.67
N GLU A 231 -21.66 10.66 2.99
CA GLU A 231 -20.81 10.97 4.14
C GLU A 231 -19.47 11.61 3.72
N ASP A 232 -19.19 11.70 2.42
CA ASP A 232 -17.88 12.06 1.84
C ASP A 232 -16.74 11.19 2.42
N GLU A 233 -17.03 9.90 2.61
CA GLU A 233 -16.09 8.93 3.19
C GLU A 233 -15.50 8.03 2.10
N TYR A 234 -14.19 7.79 2.18
CA TYR A 234 -13.56 6.76 1.38
C TYR A 234 -13.99 5.35 1.83
N VAL A 235 -14.20 4.48 0.85
CA VAL A 235 -14.70 3.11 1.07
C VAL A 235 -13.80 2.13 0.34
N GLU A 236 -13.46 1.05 1.03
CA GLU A 236 -12.74 -0.09 0.46
C GLU A 236 -13.74 -1.18 0.04
N LEU A 237 -13.49 -1.82 -1.08
CA LEU A 237 -14.31 -2.85 -1.69
C LEU A 237 -13.55 -4.17 -1.67
N LYS A 238 -14.21 -5.24 -1.21
CA LYS A 238 -13.58 -6.57 -1.15
C LYS A 238 -14.56 -7.65 -1.59
N THR A 239 -14.05 -8.73 -2.15
CA THR A 239 -14.80 -9.98 -2.29
C THR A 239 -14.34 -11.02 -1.28
N GLN A 240 -15.28 -11.80 -0.76
CA GLN A 240 -15.00 -12.86 0.20
C GLN A 240 -15.80 -14.11 -0.12
N ARG A 241 -15.15 -15.27 -0.02
CA ARG A 241 -15.81 -16.56 -0.20
C ARG A 241 -16.75 -16.83 0.97
N LYS A 242 -18.04 -17.01 0.68
CA LYS A 242 -19.12 -17.37 1.62
C LYS A 242 -19.25 -16.41 2.79
N GLU A 243 -18.54 -16.64 3.89
CA GLU A 243 -18.69 -15.93 5.15
C GLU A 243 -17.32 -15.58 5.77
N LEU A 244 -17.33 -14.82 6.85
CA LEU A 244 -16.13 -14.44 7.62
C LEU A 244 -15.73 -15.55 8.61
N THR A 245 -15.20 -16.66 8.06
CA THR A 245 -14.76 -17.84 8.83
C THR A 245 -13.47 -17.60 9.62
N ASN A 246 -13.06 -18.57 10.44
CA ASN A 246 -11.79 -18.50 11.20
C ASN A 246 -10.56 -18.21 10.34
N ASP A 247 -10.48 -18.74 9.12
CA ASP A 247 -9.38 -18.46 8.20
C ASP A 247 -9.35 -17.01 7.74
N PHE A 248 -10.53 -16.39 7.54
CA PHE A 248 -10.61 -14.96 7.26
C PHE A 248 -10.00 -14.16 8.42
N TRP A 249 -10.43 -14.43 9.66
CA TRP A 249 -9.96 -13.74 10.85
C TRP A 249 -8.46 -13.91 11.10
N ARG A 250 -7.93 -15.10 10.78
CA ARG A 250 -6.51 -15.42 10.94
C ARG A 250 -5.62 -14.77 9.87
N TYR A 251 -6.03 -14.75 8.61
CA TYR A 251 -5.11 -14.41 7.50
C TYR A 251 -5.46 -13.13 6.73
N LYS A 252 -6.74 -12.77 6.64
CA LYS A 252 -7.21 -11.62 5.84
C LYS A 252 -7.58 -10.41 6.67
N ALA A 253 -8.25 -10.61 7.80
CA ALA A 253 -8.79 -9.55 8.64
C ALA A 253 -7.72 -8.53 9.07
N MET A 254 -6.52 -8.99 9.42
CA MET A 254 -5.39 -8.12 9.74
C MET A 254 -5.01 -7.22 8.56
N LYS A 255 -4.81 -7.82 7.37
CA LYS A 255 -4.40 -7.08 6.17
C LYS A 255 -5.45 -6.04 5.79
N TRP A 256 -6.74 -6.40 5.84
CA TRP A 256 -7.85 -5.48 5.61
C TRP A 256 -7.88 -4.35 6.65
N TRP A 257 -7.68 -4.69 7.93
CA TRP A 257 -7.67 -3.69 8.99
C TRP A 257 -6.52 -2.70 8.82
N VAL A 258 -5.28 -3.17 8.67
CA VAL A 258 -4.10 -2.30 8.52
C VAL A 258 -4.22 -1.43 7.26
N GLN A 259 -4.63 -2.02 6.12
CA GLN A 259 -4.78 -1.31 4.85
C GLN A 259 -5.76 -0.13 4.98
N SER A 260 -6.95 -0.37 5.53
CA SER A 260 -7.99 0.65 5.67
C SER A 260 -7.69 1.64 6.81
N PHE A 261 -7.20 1.15 7.95
CA PHE A 261 -6.88 1.98 9.12
C PHE A 261 -5.79 3.01 8.82
N LEU A 262 -4.75 2.63 8.06
CA LEU A 262 -3.67 3.54 7.68
C LEU A 262 -4.17 4.76 6.90
N ILE A 263 -5.23 4.65 6.10
CA ILE A 263 -5.74 5.79 5.32
C ILE A 263 -7.00 6.43 5.93
N GLY A 264 -7.49 5.88 7.05
CA GLY A 264 -8.66 6.39 7.75
C GLY A 264 -10.01 5.91 7.22
N ILE A 265 -10.04 4.91 6.33
CA ILE A 265 -11.28 4.29 5.85
C ILE A 265 -12.01 3.63 7.03
N GLN A 266 -13.32 3.92 7.15
CA GLN A 266 -14.16 3.40 8.24
C GLN A 266 -14.96 2.16 7.84
N ASN A 267 -15.23 2.00 6.55
CA ASN A 267 -16.14 1.00 6.02
C ASN A 267 -15.50 0.20 4.88
N ILE A 268 -15.68 -1.13 4.94
CA ILE A 268 -15.38 -2.05 3.85
C ILE A 268 -16.71 -2.63 3.36
N ILE A 269 -16.98 -2.55 2.06
CA ILE A 269 -18.13 -3.20 1.43
C ILE A 269 -17.69 -4.54 0.86
N ILE A 270 -18.36 -5.60 1.28
CA ILE A 270 -17.97 -6.98 0.99
C ILE A 270 -19.01 -7.63 0.08
N GLY A 271 -18.57 -8.06 -1.10
CA GLY A 271 -19.32 -8.99 -1.94
C GLY A 271 -19.07 -10.43 -1.51
N PHE A 272 -20.05 -11.06 -0.89
CA PHE A 272 -19.96 -12.47 -0.49
C PHE A 272 -20.31 -13.39 -1.65
N ARG A 273 -19.29 -14.09 -2.14
CA ARG A 273 -19.36 -14.92 -3.34
C ARG A 273 -19.21 -16.41 -3.06
N ASP A 274 -19.76 -17.22 -3.96
CA ASP A 274 -19.53 -18.65 -3.98
C ASP A 274 -18.18 -19.02 -4.64
N ASN A 275 -17.99 -20.32 -4.92
CA ASN A 275 -16.81 -20.81 -5.62
C ASN A 275 -16.86 -20.54 -7.13
N ASN A 276 -18.01 -20.25 -7.73
CA ASN A 276 -18.14 -19.96 -9.15
C ASN A 276 -17.97 -18.47 -9.47
N GLY A 277 -17.85 -17.63 -8.43
CA GLY A 277 -17.70 -16.18 -8.59
C GLY A 277 -19.02 -15.43 -8.56
N ILE A 278 -20.10 -16.09 -8.10
CA ILE A 278 -21.41 -15.46 -7.99
C ILE A 278 -21.53 -14.77 -6.63
N VAL A 279 -21.66 -13.45 -6.62
CA VAL A 279 -21.97 -12.68 -5.41
C VAL A 279 -23.44 -12.85 -5.07
N THR A 280 -23.70 -13.35 -3.87
CA THR A 280 -25.04 -13.70 -3.37
C THR A 280 -25.66 -12.60 -2.52
N HIS A 281 -24.82 -11.80 -1.85
CA HIS A 281 -25.23 -10.65 -1.05
C HIS A 281 -24.02 -9.73 -0.80
N ILE A 282 -24.33 -8.48 -0.44
CA ILE A 282 -23.35 -7.44 -0.17
C ILE A 282 -23.57 -6.90 1.24
N GLU A 283 -22.52 -6.79 2.04
CA GLU A 283 -22.60 -6.25 3.39
C GLU A 283 -21.55 -5.17 3.66
N ARG A 284 -21.88 -4.28 4.60
CA ARG A 284 -20.97 -3.28 5.15
C ARG A 284 -20.31 -3.80 6.43
N LEU A 285 -18.98 -3.86 6.42
CA LEU A 285 -18.17 -4.18 7.58
C LEU A 285 -17.43 -2.92 8.06
N LYS A 286 -17.68 -2.51 9.32
CA LYS A 286 -16.91 -1.43 9.94
C LYS A 286 -15.48 -1.92 10.24
N VAL A 287 -14.48 -1.14 9.82
CA VAL A 287 -13.05 -1.46 10.01
C VAL A 287 -12.72 -1.68 11.49
N SER A 288 -13.32 -0.91 12.39
CA SER A 288 -13.13 -1.09 13.84
C SER A 288 -13.54 -2.47 14.36
N GLN A 289 -14.44 -3.19 13.68
CA GLN A 289 -14.82 -4.55 14.07
C GLN A 289 -13.70 -5.56 13.80
N LEU A 290 -12.84 -5.31 12.81
CA LEU A 290 -11.75 -6.24 12.45
C LEU A 290 -10.77 -6.41 13.60
N ALA A 291 -10.30 -5.31 14.19
CA ALA A 291 -9.43 -5.35 15.35
C ALA A 291 -10.15 -5.80 16.63
N LYS A 292 -11.40 -5.36 16.86
CA LYS A 292 -12.17 -5.74 18.06
C LYS A 292 -12.46 -7.24 18.16
N LYS A 293 -12.65 -7.91 17.03
CA LYS A 293 -12.95 -9.36 16.97
C LYS A 293 -11.71 -10.22 16.72
N ALA A 294 -10.54 -9.62 16.53
CA ALA A 294 -9.29 -10.33 16.29
C ALA A 294 -8.91 -11.19 17.51
N ARG A 295 -8.53 -12.45 17.26
CA ARG A 295 -7.99 -13.36 18.29
C ARG A 295 -6.59 -13.87 17.96
N GLN A 296 -6.20 -13.81 16.69
CA GLN A 296 -4.96 -14.40 16.17
C GLN A 296 -3.87 -13.36 15.88
N TRP A 297 -4.19 -12.07 16.00
CA TRP A 297 -3.28 -10.96 15.77
C TRP A 297 -3.67 -9.78 16.66
N SER A 298 -2.72 -8.90 16.93
CA SER A 298 -2.92 -7.72 17.77
C SER A 298 -2.60 -6.44 16.99
N ALA A 299 -3.55 -5.50 16.99
CA ALA A 299 -3.34 -4.16 16.45
C ALA A 299 -2.10 -3.49 17.08
N ASN A 300 -1.90 -3.67 18.39
CA ASN A 300 -0.74 -3.12 19.09
C ASN A 300 0.57 -3.68 18.54
N VAL A 301 0.66 -5.01 18.39
CA VAL A 301 1.86 -5.67 17.84
C VAL A 301 2.18 -5.15 16.44
N THR A 302 1.18 -5.03 15.57
CA THR A 302 1.40 -4.55 14.19
C THR A 302 1.98 -3.13 14.14
N PHE A 303 1.47 -2.21 14.96
CA PHE A 303 1.91 -0.81 14.97
C PHE A 303 3.16 -0.57 15.83
N ASN A 304 3.37 -1.34 16.90
CA ASN A 304 4.63 -1.31 17.67
C ASN A 304 5.79 -1.83 16.82
N PHE A 305 5.57 -2.89 16.04
CA PHE A 305 6.54 -3.35 15.07
C PHE A 305 6.84 -2.29 14.00
N LEU A 306 5.79 -1.64 13.46
CA LEU A 306 5.97 -0.55 12.49
C LEU A 306 6.82 0.58 13.08
N VAL A 307 6.58 0.99 14.34
CA VAL A 307 7.40 1.99 15.04
C VAL A 307 8.85 1.53 15.19
N ALA A 308 9.09 0.30 15.66
CA ALA A 308 10.43 -0.24 15.82
C ALA A 308 11.20 -0.26 14.49
N MET A 309 10.53 -0.70 13.43
CA MET A 309 11.11 -0.75 12.08
C MET A 309 11.47 0.65 11.55
N LEU A 310 10.57 1.63 11.70
CA LEU A 310 10.86 3.01 11.27
C LEU A 310 11.96 3.66 12.12
N ASN A 311 12.07 3.35 13.42
CA ASN A 311 13.20 3.82 14.25
C ASN A 311 14.51 3.27 13.71
N CYS A 312 14.60 1.95 13.49
CA CYS A 312 15.82 1.32 12.96
C CYS A 312 16.23 1.92 11.60
N LEU A 313 15.26 2.16 10.70
CA LEU A 313 15.54 2.81 9.43
C LEU A 313 16.06 4.24 9.59
N LYS A 314 15.45 5.01 10.49
CA LYS A 314 15.85 6.40 10.73
C LYS A 314 17.27 6.48 11.29
N GLU A 315 17.57 5.67 12.31
CA GLU A 315 18.91 5.59 12.91
C GLU A 315 19.96 5.16 11.88
N LEU A 316 19.65 4.12 11.07
CA LEU A 316 20.55 3.67 10.00
C LEU A 316 20.83 4.78 8.99
N LEU A 317 19.79 5.46 8.51
CA LEU A 317 19.90 6.40 7.39
C LEU A 317 20.36 7.80 7.82
N GLU A 318 20.18 8.21 9.07
CA GLU A 318 20.66 9.50 9.59
C GLU A 318 22.19 9.59 9.57
N ILE A 319 22.90 8.49 9.80
CA ILE A 319 24.37 8.42 9.76
C ILE A 319 24.94 8.11 8.36
N SER A 320 24.09 7.66 7.43
CA SER A 320 24.49 7.35 6.06
C SER A 320 24.52 8.61 5.19
N PRO A 321 25.46 8.75 4.24
CA PRO A 321 25.39 9.79 3.22
C PRO A 321 24.09 9.75 2.42
N ASP A 322 23.68 10.88 1.86
CA ASP A 322 22.54 10.94 0.94
C ASP A 322 22.75 9.99 -0.25
N LEU A 323 21.64 9.45 -0.76
CA LEU A 323 21.60 8.59 -1.95
C LEU A 323 22.37 7.26 -1.83
N ILE A 324 22.72 6.84 -0.61
CA ILE A 324 23.08 5.44 -0.34
C ILE A 324 21.81 4.62 -0.15
N TYR A 325 21.60 3.67 -1.05
CA TYR A 325 20.45 2.78 -1.03
C TYR A 325 20.75 1.53 -0.21
N TYR A 326 19.80 1.11 0.62
CA TYR A 326 19.83 -0.18 1.29
C TYR A 326 18.69 -1.05 0.78
N VAL A 327 18.94 -2.34 0.63
CA VAL A 327 17.93 -3.35 0.30
C VAL A 327 17.66 -4.16 1.56
N LEU A 328 16.40 -4.22 1.94
CA LEU A 328 15.90 -4.97 3.08
C LEU A 328 15.11 -6.17 2.57
N GLU A 329 15.28 -7.31 3.23
CA GLU A 329 14.53 -8.52 2.95
C GLU A 329 13.95 -9.11 4.22
N PHE A 330 12.64 -9.34 4.21
CA PHE A 330 11.92 -10.07 5.25
C PHE A 330 11.80 -11.54 4.88
N ASP A 331 12.36 -12.39 5.74
CA ASP A 331 12.22 -13.84 5.65
C ASP A 331 11.21 -14.32 6.72
N PRO A 332 9.99 -14.73 6.34
CA PRO A 332 8.98 -15.19 7.27
C PRO A 332 9.36 -16.51 7.96
N SER A 333 10.19 -17.35 7.33
CA SER A 333 10.64 -18.61 7.92
C SER A 333 11.63 -18.40 9.06
N LYS A 334 12.47 -17.35 8.94
CA LYS A 334 13.46 -16.96 9.97
C LYS A 334 12.94 -15.89 10.93
N ARG A 335 11.74 -15.34 10.68
CA ARG A 335 11.13 -14.24 11.44
C ARG A 335 12.10 -13.08 11.64
N CYS A 336 12.74 -12.64 10.57
CA CYS A 336 13.69 -11.54 10.63
C CYS A 336 13.74 -10.74 9.35
N ILE A 337 14.11 -9.47 9.52
CA ILE A 337 14.50 -8.56 8.45
C ILE A 337 16.01 -8.47 8.45
N THR A 338 16.58 -8.62 7.26
CA THR A 338 18.01 -8.37 7.01
C THR A 338 18.16 -7.21 6.05
N PHE A 339 19.34 -6.61 6.01
CA PHE A 339 19.65 -5.52 5.10
C PHE A 339 21.07 -5.61 4.55
N GLN A 340 21.27 -4.99 3.39
CA GLN A 340 22.57 -4.81 2.74
C GLN A 340 22.58 -3.51 1.93
N VAL A 341 23.75 -2.98 1.61
CA VAL A 341 23.86 -1.82 0.71
C VAL A 341 23.59 -2.26 -0.73
N SER A 342 22.81 -1.47 -1.47
CA SER A 342 22.55 -1.67 -2.89
C SER A 342 23.77 -1.27 -3.73
N PRO A 343 24.15 -2.06 -4.76
CA PRO A 343 25.14 -1.64 -5.74
C PRO A 343 24.72 -0.36 -6.50
N SER A 344 25.68 0.48 -6.89
CA SER A 344 25.42 1.79 -7.53
C SER A 344 24.64 1.72 -8.85
N ASN A 345 24.71 0.60 -9.59
CA ASN A 345 24.02 0.40 -10.87
C ASN A 345 22.83 -0.57 -10.76
N SER A 346 22.22 -0.64 -9.58
CA SER A 346 21.10 -1.55 -9.31
C SER A 346 19.75 -0.94 -9.67
N ALA A 347 18.80 -1.77 -10.10
CA ALA A 347 17.40 -1.39 -10.25
C ALA A 347 16.73 -0.94 -8.94
N PHE A 348 17.35 -1.24 -7.79
CA PHE A 348 16.93 -0.77 -6.47
C PHE A 348 17.22 0.72 -6.24
N ASN A 349 18.00 1.37 -7.11
CA ASN A 349 18.30 2.79 -7.02
C ASN A 349 17.17 3.58 -7.72
N PHE A 350 16.01 3.64 -7.05
CA PHE A 350 14.73 3.92 -7.69
C PHE A 350 14.39 5.40 -7.89
N LEU A 351 15.08 6.35 -7.23
CA LEU A 351 14.78 7.77 -7.45
C LEU A 351 15.27 8.17 -8.86
N PRO A 352 14.37 8.64 -9.74
CA PRO A 352 14.73 8.95 -11.11
C PRO A 352 15.47 10.29 -11.21
N ASN A 353 16.34 10.41 -12.22
CA ASN A 353 17.16 11.61 -12.42
C ASN A 353 16.35 12.91 -12.51
N TRP A 354 15.17 12.89 -13.16
CA TRP A 354 14.33 14.09 -13.27
C TRP A 354 13.89 14.62 -11.90
N PHE A 355 13.69 13.74 -10.92
CA PHE A 355 13.29 14.10 -9.57
C PHE A 355 14.47 14.70 -8.80
N LEU A 356 15.64 14.05 -8.90
CA LEU A 356 16.88 14.53 -8.27
C LEU A 356 17.28 15.91 -8.82
N VAL A 357 17.30 16.07 -10.14
CA VAL A 357 17.64 17.34 -10.80
C VAL A 357 16.69 18.46 -10.36
N HIS A 358 15.39 18.19 -10.26
CA HIS A 358 14.41 19.19 -9.82
C HIS A 358 14.73 19.72 -8.43
N PHE A 359 15.00 18.84 -7.47
CA PHE A 359 15.24 19.24 -6.08
C PHE A 359 16.67 19.66 -5.80
N ASP A 360 17.66 19.26 -6.61
CA ASP A 360 19.04 19.77 -6.54
C ASP A 360 19.14 21.22 -6.99
N ASN A 361 18.46 21.58 -8.07
CA ASN A 361 18.41 22.94 -8.59
C ASN A 361 17.58 23.91 -7.73
N ALA A 362 16.71 23.42 -6.85
CA ALA A 362 15.89 24.25 -5.96
C ALA A 362 16.68 24.90 -4.80
N ASN A 363 17.94 24.49 -4.60
CA ASN A 363 18.86 25.06 -3.61
C ASN A 363 19.93 25.99 -4.23
N SER A 364 19.82 26.28 -5.54
CA SER A 364 20.73 27.17 -6.29
C SER A 364 20.31 28.63 -6.21
#